data_AF-Q6N7K7-F1
#
_entry.id   AF-Q6N7K7-F1
#
_cell.length_a   1.000
_cell.length_b   1.000
_cell.length_c   1.000
_cell.angle_alpha   90.00
_cell.angle_beta   90.00
_cell.angle_gamma   90.00
#
_symmetry.space_group_name_H-M   'P 1'
#
loop_
_entity.id
_entity.type
_entity.pdbx_description
1 polymer ?
#
loop_
_entity_poly.entity_id
_entity_poly.type
_entity_poly.pdbx_seq_one_letter_code
_entity_poly.pdbx_strand_id
1 'polypeptide(L)'
;MNIAGRRPAAPLHPPFGPPSGGPFFCQELAMPIPDHASRNFQTLLQAARNDDLALMECLDAETRELRYVLCAVGRDGEDYVFTPFGHLAPGNPFDAYLPPADGGGFAETE
;
A
#
# COMPACT_ATOMS: atom_id res chain seq x y z
N MET A 1 -58.58 -23.24 30.24
CA MET A 1 -59.26 -24.41 29.64
C MET A 1 -58.68 -24.64 28.25
N ASN A 2 -58.15 -25.84 28.02
CA ASN A 2 -57.82 -26.55 26.76
C ASN A 2 -56.95 -25.85 25.69
N ILE A 3 -55.69 -26.26 25.48
CA ILE A 3 -55.11 -27.53 24.95
C ILE A 3 -55.01 -27.54 23.41
N ALA A 4 -53.74 -27.51 22.97
CA ALA A 4 -53.11 -28.19 21.83
C ALA A 4 -53.72 -28.13 20.42
N GLY A 5 -52.88 -27.60 19.51
CA GLY A 5 -52.91 -27.89 18.08
C GLY A 5 -51.54 -27.62 17.45
N ARG A 6 -50.52 -28.40 17.81
CA ARG A 6 -49.24 -28.44 17.08
C ARG A 6 -49.49 -28.82 15.62
N ARG A 7 -48.95 -28.05 14.68
CA ARG A 7 -48.57 -28.54 13.34
C ARG A 7 -47.06 -28.34 13.15
N PRO A 8 -46.36 -29.26 12.47
CA PRO A 8 -44.91 -29.29 12.42
C PRO A 8 -44.32 -28.26 11.46
N ALA A 9 -43.06 -27.93 11.70
CA ALA A 9 -42.26 -26.96 10.98
C ALA A 9 -41.61 -27.50 9.69
N ALA A 10 -41.24 -26.54 8.82
CA ALA A 10 -40.17 -26.50 7.82
C ALA A 10 -40.59 -26.53 6.33
N PRO A 11 -39.81 -25.90 5.41
CA PRO A 11 -38.67 -24.99 5.60
C PRO A 11 -38.94 -23.55 5.13
N LEU A 12 -38.32 -22.59 5.82
CA LEU A 12 -38.09 -21.25 5.29
C LEU A 12 -37.06 -21.35 4.18
N HIS A 13 -37.49 -21.32 2.91
CA HIS A 13 -36.61 -20.88 1.83
C HIS A 13 -36.54 -19.35 1.88
N PRO A 14 -35.36 -18.73 2.08
CA PRO A 14 -35.22 -17.31 1.83
C PRO A 14 -35.37 -17.05 0.32
N PRO A 15 -36.18 -16.06 -0.10
CA PRO A 15 -36.24 -15.63 -1.47
C PRO A 15 -35.02 -14.73 -1.74
N PHE A 16 -34.48 -14.80 -2.95
CA PHE A 16 -33.43 -13.94 -3.49
C PHE A 16 -32.02 -14.15 -2.92
N GLY A 17 -31.15 -14.63 -3.80
CA GLY A 17 -29.71 -14.69 -3.61
C GLY A 17 -29.05 -13.31 -3.64
N PRO A 18 -27.73 -13.27 -3.42
CA PRO A 18 -26.98 -12.02 -3.42
C PRO A 18 -27.11 -11.29 -4.77
N PRO A 19 -27.19 -9.94 -4.79
CA PRO A 19 -27.21 -9.18 -6.01
C PRO A 19 -25.93 -9.44 -6.81
N SER A 20 -26.08 -10.13 -7.94
CA SER A 20 -25.16 -10.18 -9.05
C SER A 20 -25.10 -8.79 -9.69
N GLY A 21 -23.97 -8.09 -9.58
CA GLY A 21 -23.79 -6.83 -10.33
C GLY A 21 -22.77 -5.87 -9.73
N GLY A 22 -21.50 -6.21 -9.84
CA GLY A 22 -20.40 -5.30 -9.62
C GLY A 22 -19.09 -6.08 -9.50
N PRO A 23 -18.01 -5.70 -10.20
CA PRO A 23 -16.70 -6.31 -9.97
C PRO A 23 -16.16 -5.78 -8.63
N PHE A 24 -16.75 -6.23 -7.52
CA PHE A 24 -16.04 -6.23 -6.25
C PHE A 24 -15.05 -7.39 -6.32
N PHE A 25 -13.77 -7.03 -6.46
CA PHE A 25 -12.61 -7.91 -6.50
C PHE A 25 -12.46 -8.81 -7.74
N CYS A 26 -11.80 -8.24 -8.75
CA CYS A 26 -10.79 -8.97 -9.52
C CYS A 26 -9.59 -8.04 -9.73
N GLN A 27 -8.86 -7.73 -8.65
CA GLN A 27 -7.54 -7.11 -8.72
C GLN A 27 -6.52 -8.11 -8.18
N GLU A 28 -6.38 -9.22 -8.90
CA GLU A 28 -5.43 -10.29 -8.58
C GLU A 28 -4.49 -10.48 -9.77
N LEU A 29 -3.86 -9.42 -10.31
CA LEU A 29 -2.70 -9.50 -11.22
C LEU A 29 -1.89 -8.19 -11.24
N ALA A 30 -1.37 -7.78 -10.09
CA ALA A 30 -0.09 -7.09 -9.99
C ALA A 30 0.64 -7.80 -8.86
N MET A 31 1.93 -8.14 -9.01
CA MET A 31 2.65 -8.74 -7.87
C MET A 31 2.39 -7.84 -6.65
N PRO A 32 1.85 -8.38 -5.55
CA PRO A 32 1.60 -7.57 -4.36
C PRO A 32 2.92 -6.90 -4.03
N ILE A 33 2.85 -5.58 -3.75
CA ILE A 33 4.00 -4.81 -3.32
C ILE A 33 4.78 -5.68 -2.32
N PRO A 34 6.07 -5.97 -2.56
CA PRO A 34 6.80 -6.92 -1.73
C PRO A 34 6.72 -6.56 -0.25
N ASP A 35 6.65 -7.56 0.65
CA ASP A 35 6.50 -7.33 2.09
C ASP A 35 7.54 -6.36 2.68
N HIS A 36 8.76 -6.35 2.13
CA HIS A 36 9.79 -5.41 2.56
C HIS A 36 9.43 -3.96 2.17
N ALA A 37 8.89 -3.74 0.97
CA ALA A 37 8.47 -2.43 0.50
C ALA A 37 7.26 -1.91 1.31
N SER A 38 6.27 -2.77 1.59
CA SER A 38 5.13 -2.39 2.45
C SER A 38 5.56 -2.06 3.88
N ARG A 39 6.47 -2.85 4.47
CA ARG A 39 7.01 -2.56 5.81
C ARG A 39 7.81 -1.25 5.84
N ASN A 40 8.66 -1.02 4.85
CA ASN A 40 9.42 0.23 4.74
C ASN A 40 8.49 1.44 4.65
N PHE A 41 7.42 1.34 3.85
CA PHE A 41 6.42 2.40 3.76
C PHE A 41 5.71 2.67 5.09
N GLN A 42 5.38 1.62 5.86
CA GLN A 42 4.81 1.80 7.21
C GLN A 42 5.79 2.50 8.17
N THR A 43 7.07 2.16 8.13
CA THR A 43 8.11 2.84 8.91
C THR A 43 8.22 4.32 8.50
N LEU A 44 8.20 4.61 7.21
CA LEU A 44 8.22 5.98 6.70
C LEU A 44 7.01 6.79 7.19
N LEU A 45 5.80 6.22 7.14
CA LEU A 45 4.59 6.86 7.66
C LEU A 45 4.68 7.13 9.17
N GLN A 46 5.27 6.20 9.93
CA GLN A 46 5.43 6.38 11.36
C GLN A 46 6.45 7.48 11.69
N ALA A 47 7.59 7.50 10.99
CA ALA A 47 8.57 8.57 11.14
C ALA A 47 7.98 9.93 10.78
N ALA A 48 7.18 10.01 9.71
CA ALA A 48 6.47 11.24 9.32
C ALA A 48 5.55 11.77 10.42
N ARG A 49 4.80 10.88 11.09
CA ARG A 49 3.88 11.23 12.18
C ARG A 49 4.61 11.73 13.43
N ASN A 50 5.85 11.31 13.60
CA ASN A 50 6.68 11.66 14.75
C ASN A 50 7.61 12.85 14.48
N ASP A 51 7.53 13.47 13.29
CA ASP A 51 8.48 14.50 12.82
C ASP A 51 9.95 14.01 12.73
N ASP A 52 10.13 12.70 12.60
CA ASP A 52 11.43 12.02 12.52
C ASP A 52 11.85 11.75 11.06
N LEU A 53 11.43 12.58 10.10
CA LEU A 53 11.86 12.48 8.71
C LEU A 53 13.04 13.41 8.42
N ALA A 54 14.04 12.86 7.75
CA ALA A 54 15.16 13.61 7.21
C ALA A 54 15.27 13.44 5.70
N LEU A 55 15.70 14.51 5.03
CA LEU A 55 16.17 14.46 3.65
C LEU A 55 17.68 14.64 3.66
N MET A 56 18.40 13.71 3.05
CA MET A 56 19.86 13.68 3.06
C MET A 56 20.40 13.76 1.63
N GLU A 57 21.42 14.58 1.43
CA GLU A 57 22.20 14.57 0.20
C GLU A 57 23.18 13.40 0.24
N CYS A 58 23.12 12.52 -0.74
CA CYS A 58 23.96 11.34 -0.84
C CYS A 58 24.52 11.21 -2.26
N LEU A 59 25.70 10.59 -2.39
CA LEU A 59 26.20 10.17 -3.69
C LEU A 59 25.76 8.73 -3.93
N ASP A 60 25.20 8.47 -5.11
CA ASP A 60 25.00 7.10 -5.57
C ASP A 60 26.34 6.35 -5.52
N ALA A 61 26.35 5.16 -4.92
CA ALA A 61 27.57 4.44 -4.65
C ALA A 61 28.27 3.97 -5.93
N GLU A 62 27.50 3.73 -7.00
CA GLU A 62 28.00 3.25 -8.28
C GLU A 62 28.27 4.41 -9.24
N THR A 63 27.28 5.29 -9.44
CA THR A 63 27.36 6.36 -10.45
C THR A 63 28.01 7.64 -9.93
N ARG A 64 28.11 7.80 -8.61
CA ARG A 64 28.60 9.02 -7.94
C ARG A 64 27.75 10.26 -8.24
N GLU A 65 26.52 10.07 -8.70
CA GLU A 65 25.57 11.16 -8.91
C GLU A 65 24.94 11.60 -7.59
N LEU A 66 24.60 12.89 -7.51
CA LEU A 66 23.91 13.44 -6.35
C LEU A 66 22.46 12.94 -6.29
N ARG A 67 22.06 12.40 -5.15
CA ARG A 67 20.71 11.87 -4.88
C ARG A 67 20.22 12.41 -3.54
N TYR A 68 18.95 12.82 -3.49
CA TYR A 68 18.32 13.26 -2.25
C TYR A 68 17.53 12.09 -1.66
N VAL A 69 18.03 11.51 -0.57
CA VAL A 69 17.51 10.29 0.05
C VAL A 69 16.58 10.63 1.21
N LEU A 70 15.38 10.04 1.19
CA LEU A 70 14.42 10.06 2.28
C LEU A 70 14.83 9.06 3.34
N CYS A 71 14.99 9.54 4.57
CA CYS A 71 15.41 8.75 5.72
C CYS A 71 14.43 8.87 6.88
N ALA A 72 14.16 7.76 7.56
CA ALA A 72 13.66 7.82 8.95
C ALA A 72 14.84 8.07 9.89
N VAL A 73 14.63 8.96 10.85
CA VAL A 73 15.54 9.21 11.95
C VAL A 73 15.10 8.36 13.13
N GLY A 74 16.02 7.52 13.62
CA GLY A 74 15.88 6.80 14.88
C GLY A 74 16.96 7.23 15.85
N ARG A 75 16.86 6.71 17.07
CA ARG A 75 17.93 6.79 18.06
C ARG A 75 18.37 5.38 18.44
N ASP A 76 19.68 5.20 18.54
CA ASP A 76 20.31 4.03 19.14
C ASP A 76 21.25 4.52 20.25
N GLY A 77 20.76 4.45 21.50
CA GLY A 77 21.41 5.11 22.63
C GLY A 77 21.46 6.64 22.44
N GLU A 78 22.66 7.19 22.43
CA GLU A 78 22.91 8.62 22.22
C GLU A 78 23.12 8.99 20.74
N ASP A 79 23.19 8.01 19.85
CA ASP A 79 23.45 8.20 18.43
C ASP A 79 22.16 8.31 17.62
N TYR A 80 22.20 9.13 16.56
CA TYR A 80 21.15 9.18 15.55
C TYR A 80 21.42 8.15 14.46
N VAL A 81 20.41 7.34 14.15
CA VAL A 81 20.45 6.35 13.07
C VAL A 81 19.55 6.81 11.95
N PHE A 82 20.10 6.90 10.74
CA PHE A 82 19.35 7.27 9.55
C PHE A 82 19.07 6.00 8.73
N THR A 83 17.80 5.65 8.58
CA THR A 83 17.37 4.51 7.77
C THR A 83 16.91 5.01 6.40
N PRO A 84 17.67 4.79 5.32
CA PRO A 84 17.30 5.24 3.99
C PRO A 84 16.19 4.35 3.39
N PHE A 85 15.17 4.97 2.80
CA PHE A 85 14.09 4.24 2.12
C PHE A 85 14.13 4.34 0.60
N GLY A 86 14.58 5.48 0.08
CA GLY A 86 14.64 5.73 -1.34
C GLY A 86 15.06 7.17 -1.62
N HIS A 87 15.45 7.45 -2.86
CA HIS A 87 15.77 8.80 -3.28
C HIS A 87 14.56 9.45 -3.97
N LEU A 88 14.48 10.78 -3.90
CA LEU A 88 13.58 11.54 -4.75
C LEU A 88 13.95 11.35 -6.22
N ALA A 89 12.95 11.44 -7.09
CA ALA A 89 13.18 11.37 -8.52
C ALA A 89 14.20 12.45 -8.93
N PRO A 90 15.20 12.12 -9.75
CA PRO A 90 16.03 13.15 -10.36
C PRO A 90 15.16 13.98 -11.32
N GLY A 91 14.89 15.24 -10.98
CA GLY A 91 14.05 16.11 -11.81
C GLY A 91 12.56 15.79 -11.70
N ASN A 92 11.86 15.76 -12.84
CA ASN A 92 10.41 15.62 -12.89
C ASN A 92 9.98 14.13 -12.78
N PRO A 93 9.24 13.72 -11.74
CA PRO A 93 8.80 12.33 -11.57
C PRO A 93 7.90 11.81 -12.71
N PHE A 94 7.14 12.71 -13.36
CA PHE A 94 6.24 12.32 -14.46
C PHE A 94 6.98 11.90 -15.73
N ASP A 95 8.22 12.36 -15.90
CA ASP A 95 9.08 11.95 -17.01
C ASP A 95 9.84 10.64 -16.66
N ALA A 96 9.92 10.30 -15.37
CA ALA A 96 10.70 9.17 -14.86
C ALA A 96 9.88 7.90 -14.64
N TYR A 97 8.58 8.02 -14.36
CA TYR A 97 7.72 6.90 -13.97
C TYR A 97 6.39 6.91 -14.71
N LEU A 98 6.04 5.74 -15.26
CA LEU A 98 4.71 5.48 -15.80
C LEU A 98 3.77 5.03 -14.68
N PRO A 99 2.60 5.66 -14.50
CA PRO A 99 1.64 5.22 -13.48
C PRO A 99 1.01 3.88 -13.88
N PRO A 100 0.44 3.12 -12.93
CA PRO A 100 -0.33 1.92 -13.27
C PRO A 100 -1.55 2.29 -14.15
N ALA A 101 -1.84 1.48 -15.16
CA ALA A 101 -2.99 1.66 -16.03
C ALA A 101 -4.25 0.96 -15.48
N ASP A 102 -5.43 1.52 -15.76
CA ASP A 102 -6.73 1.02 -15.26
C ASP A 102 -7.05 -0.43 -15.68
N GLY A 103 -6.47 -0.91 -16.79
CA GLY A 103 -6.63 -2.27 -17.32
C GLY A 103 -5.53 -3.27 -16.95
N GLY A 104 -4.61 -2.88 -16.06
CA GLY A 104 -3.37 -3.61 -15.80
C GLY A 104 -2.21 -3.12 -16.67
N GLY A 105 -0.98 -3.28 -16.17
CA GLY A 105 0.23 -2.71 -16.78
C GLY A 105 0.48 -1.26 -16.37
N PHE A 106 1.21 -0.50 -17.20
CA PHE A 106 1.58 0.89 -16.94
C PHE A 106 1.08 1.78 -18.09
N ALA A 107 0.62 2.99 -17.76
CA ALA A 107 0.11 3.92 -18.76
C ALA A 107 1.29 4.50 -19.54
N GLU A 108 1.30 4.31 -20.86
CA GLU A 108 2.24 4.98 -21.76
C GLU A 108 1.70 6.39 -22.03
N THR A 109 2.55 7.42 -21.90
CA THR A 109 2.22 8.77 -22.34
C THR A 109 2.18 8.80 -23.87
N GLU A 110 1.00 9.03 -24.45
CA GLU A 110 0.82 9.38 -25.88
C GLU A 110 1.25 10.82 -26.18
#